data_AF-A0A383AIT0-F1
#
_entry.id   AF-A0A383AIT0-F1
#
_cell.length_a   1.000
_cell.length_b   1.000
_cell.length_c   1.000
_cell.angle_alpha   90.00
_cell.angle_beta   90.00
_cell.angle_gamma   90.00
#
_symmetry.space_group_name_H-M   'P 1'
#
loop_
_entity.id
_entity.type
_entity.pdbx_description
1 polymer ?
#
loop_
_entity_poly.entity_id
_entity_poly.type
_entity_poly.pdbx_seq_one_letter_code
_entity_poly.pdbx_strand_id
1 'polypeptide(L)'
;GLIASAFISRTEIKRRIYKLFPEGIKAIEKGSESSEKIAILTGNGASAVLEIKMLGIDTLITGELKQNHFNLAEESELNLYACGHYATETFGVCALAEEVAQKFSLAWEFIPTDCPL
;
A
#
# COMPACT_ATOMS: atom_id res chain seq x y z
N GLY A 1 -6.31 7.96 -2.74
CA GLY A 1 -6.31 6.53 -2.40
C GLY A 1 -7.34 5.80 -3.22
N LEU A 2 -7.30 4.48 -3.21
CA LEU A 2 -8.24 3.59 -3.90
C LEU A 2 -8.80 2.57 -2.90
N ILE A 3 -10.05 2.12 -3.11
CA ILE A 3 -10.65 1.03 -2.35
C ILE A 3 -10.90 -0.12 -3.31
N ALA A 4 -10.24 -1.25 -3.05
CA ALA A 4 -10.42 -2.48 -3.81
C ALA A 4 -11.40 -3.39 -3.06
N SER A 5 -12.40 -3.93 -3.77
CA SER A 5 -13.27 -4.98 -3.22
C SER A 5 -12.67 -6.33 -3.56
N ALA A 6 -12.33 -7.12 -2.55
CA ALA A 6 -11.73 -8.44 -2.69
C ALA A 6 -11.96 -9.22 -1.39
N PHE A 7 -12.48 -10.45 -1.47
CA PHE A 7 -12.49 -11.38 -0.34
C PHE A 7 -11.16 -12.13 -0.31
N ILE A 8 -10.27 -11.72 0.59
CA ILE A 8 -8.86 -12.15 0.56
C ILE A 8 -8.30 -12.23 1.99
N SER A 9 -7.54 -13.29 2.28
CA SER A 9 -6.94 -13.49 3.60
C SER A 9 -5.67 -12.66 3.80
N ARG A 10 -5.33 -12.34 5.06
CA ARG A 10 -4.06 -11.68 5.41
C ARG A 10 -2.83 -12.38 4.84
N THR A 11 -2.84 -13.71 4.83
CA THR A 11 -1.75 -14.52 4.25
C THR A 11 -1.59 -14.28 2.76
N GLU A 12 -2.71 -14.24 2.02
CA GLU A 12 -2.68 -13.99 0.58
C GLU A 12 -2.34 -12.53 0.26
N ILE A 13 -2.81 -11.56 1.06
CA ILE A 13 -2.40 -10.16 0.97
C ILE A 13 -0.88 -10.05 1.12
N LYS A 14 -0.31 -10.58 2.22
CA LYS A 14 1.14 -10.57 2.45
C LYS A 14 1.90 -11.20 1.28
N ARG A 15 1.46 -12.37 0.80
CA ARG A 15 2.11 -13.03 -0.34
C ARG A 15 2.18 -12.14 -1.58
N ARG A 16 1.10 -11.42 -1.90
CA ARG A 16 1.06 -10.49 -3.04
C ARG A 16 1.95 -9.27 -2.81
N ILE A 17 1.91 -8.69 -1.61
CA ILE A 17 2.74 -7.54 -1.26
C ILE A 17 4.23 -7.92 -1.31
N TYR A 18 4.65 -9.04 -0.71
CA TYR A 18 6.04 -9.50 -0.78
C TYR A 18 6.54 -9.72 -2.22
N LYS A 19 5.66 -10.17 -3.12
CA LYS A 19 6.01 -10.32 -4.54
C LYS A 19 6.29 -8.96 -5.21
N LEU A 20 5.60 -7.91 -4.78
CA LEU A 20 5.74 -6.56 -5.33
C LEU A 20 6.82 -5.73 -4.63
N PHE A 21 7.07 -5.99 -3.35
CA PHE A 21 7.96 -5.24 -2.47
C PHE A 21 8.95 -6.19 -1.77
N PRO A 22 9.95 -6.71 -2.51
CA PRO A 22 10.89 -7.71 -1.98
C PRO A 22 11.82 -7.14 -0.90
N GLU A 23 12.09 -5.84 -0.92
CA GLU A 23 12.96 -5.13 0.04
C GLU A 23 12.39 -5.07 1.46
N GLY A 24 11.12 -5.42 1.63
CA GLY A 24 10.52 -5.66 2.94
C GLY A 24 9.22 -4.91 3.16
N ILE A 25 8.42 -5.46 4.07
CA ILE A 25 7.14 -4.91 4.50
C ILE A 25 7.12 -4.84 6.02
N LYS A 26 6.45 -3.83 6.57
CA LYS A 26 6.08 -3.78 7.99
C LYS A 26 4.59 -4.03 8.08
N ALA A 27 4.21 -5.15 8.69
CA ALA A 27 2.82 -5.56 8.86
C ALA A 27 2.39 -5.42 10.33
N ILE A 28 1.22 -4.80 10.55
CA ILE A 28 0.51 -4.78 11.82
C ILE A 28 -0.84 -5.44 11.56
N GLU A 29 -1.07 -6.63 12.11
CA GLU A 29 -2.22 -7.48 11.76
C GLU A 29 -3.18 -7.62 12.95
N LYS A 30 -3.90 -6.53 13.27
CA LYS A 30 -4.83 -6.46 14.40
C LYS A 30 -6.30 -6.49 14.00
N GLY A 31 -6.59 -6.46 12.70
CA GLY A 31 -7.94 -6.60 12.15
C GLY A 31 -8.30 -8.03 11.76
N SER A 32 -9.35 -8.17 10.94
CA SER A 32 -9.89 -9.46 10.52
C SER A 32 -8.87 -10.33 9.78
N GLU A 33 -9.07 -11.65 9.84
CA GLU A 33 -8.27 -12.62 9.07
C GLU A 33 -8.50 -12.57 7.57
N SER A 34 -9.69 -12.13 7.16
CA SER A 34 -10.11 -11.94 5.78
C SER A 34 -10.70 -10.56 5.62
N SER A 35 -10.23 -9.84 4.61
CA SER A 35 -10.72 -8.52 4.26
C SER A 35 -11.73 -8.68 3.11
N GLU A 36 -12.80 -7.87 3.11
CA GLU A 36 -13.72 -7.73 1.97
C GLU A 36 -13.37 -6.51 1.11
N LYS A 37 -12.77 -5.51 1.75
CA LYS A 37 -12.32 -4.27 1.15
C LYS A 37 -10.94 -3.93 1.66
N ILE A 38 -10.10 -3.42 0.77
CA ILE A 38 -8.75 -2.97 1.09
C ILE A 38 -8.62 -1.53 0.63
N ALA A 39 -8.23 -0.65 1.56
CA ALA A 39 -7.82 0.70 1.22
C ALA A 39 -6.35 0.71 0.80
N ILE A 40 -6.04 1.46 -0.25
CA ILE A 40 -4.69 1.64 -0.78
C ILE A 40 -4.40 3.13 -0.85
N LEU A 41 -3.36 3.57 -0.16
CA LEU A 41 -2.86 4.94 -0.21
C LEU A 41 -1.33 4.91 -0.24
N THR A 42 -0.74 5.08 -1.42
CA THR A 42 0.71 5.08 -1.63
C THR A 42 1.39 6.23 -0.89
N GLY A 43 2.70 6.13 -0.66
CA GLY A 43 3.46 7.15 0.06
C GLY A 43 3.07 7.21 1.54
N ASN A 44 2.78 8.40 2.04
CA ASN A 44 2.38 8.61 3.43
C ASN A 44 0.87 8.45 3.64
N GLY A 45 0.47 7.28 4.13
CA GLY A 45 -0.93 6.96 4.43
C GLY A 45 -1.39 7.25 5.85
N ALA A 46 -0.68 8.08 6.62
CA ALA A 46 -1.04 8.37 8.02
C ALA A 46 -2.46 8.89 8.21
N SER A 47 -2.94 9.73 7.29
CA SER A 47 -4.31 10.28 7.33
C SER A 47 -5.37 9.19 7.17
N ALA A 48 -5.09 8.15 6.39
CA ALA A 48 -6.07 7.11 6.09
C ALA A 48 -6.28 6.10 7.22
N VAL A 49 -5.35 5.98 8.18
CA VAL A 49 -5.38 4.89 9.20
C VAL A 49 -6.73 4.83 9.92
N LEU A 50 -7.26 5.96 10.40
CA LEU A 50 -8.55 5.99 11.08
C LEU A 50 -9.73 6.23 10.12
N GLU A 51 -9.52 6.94 9.01
CA GLU A 51 -10.58 7.23 8.04
C GLU A 51 -11.18 5.95 7.44
N ILE A 52 -10.36 4.93 7.20
CA ILE A 52 -10.83 3.68 6.60
C ILE A 52 -11.84 2.94 7.49
N LYS A 53 -11.73 3.08 8.82
CA LYS A 53 -12.67 2.45 9.77
C LYS A 53 -14.07 3.04 9.60
N MET A 54 -14.17 4.34 9.34
CA MET A 54 -15.46 5.02 9.08
C MET A 54 -16.12 4.52 7.79
N LEU A 55 -15.35 3.93 6.88
CA LEU A 55 -15.82 3.35 5.63
C LEU A 55 -16.13 1.84 5.75
N GLY A 56 -16.05 1.28 6.97
CA GLY A 56 -16.21 -0.15 7.22
C GLY A 56 -15.09 -1.00 6.63
N ILE A 57 -13.89 -0.42 6.49
CA ILE A 57 -12.70 -1.08 5.99
C ILE A 57 -11.75 -1.32 7.17
N ASP A 58 -11.16 -2.50 7.23
CA ASP A 58 -10.24 -2.89 8.31
C ASP A 58 -8.79 -3.06 7.85
N THR A 59 -8.50 -2.81 6.57
CA THR A 59 -7.21 -3.12 5.97
C THR A 59 -6.70 -1.97 5.11
N LEU A 60 -5.50 -1.46 5.43
CA LEU A 60 -4.79 -0.40 4.70
C LEU A 60 -3.44 -0.90 4.17
N ILE A 61 -3.18 -0.66 2.90
CA ILE A 61 -1.86 -0.78 2.27
C ILE A 61 -1.33 0.63 1.98
N THR A 62 -0.14 0.94 2.48
CA THR A 62 0.51 2.25 2.38
C THR A 62 2.02 2.13 2.20
N GLY A 63 2.71 3.24 1.92
CA GLY A 63 4.17 3.30 1.94
C GLY A 63 4.71 3.38 3.37
N GLU A 64 4.28 4.39 4.13
CA GLU A 64 4.82 4.70 5.46
C GLU A 64 3.79 4.61 6.59
N LEU A 65 4.29 4.25 7.77
CA LEU A 65 3.58 4.30 9.04
C LEU A 65 4.50 4.90 10.12
N LYS A 66 3.88 5.51 11.13
CA LYS A 66 4.53 6.07 12.31
C LYS A 66 4.30 5.15 13.52
N GLN A 67 5.15 5.28 14.54
CA GLN A 67 5.07 4.47 15.76
C GLN A 67 3.69 4.47 16.42
N ASN A 68 3.02 5.63 16.48
CA ASN A 68 1.67 5.75 17.05
C ASN A 68 0.61 4.93 16.29
N HIS A 69 0.84 4.58 15.02
CA HIS A 69 -0.10 3.76 14.26
C HIS A 69 -0.17 2.32 14.76
N PHE A 70 0.83 1.83 15.51
CA PHE A 70 0.75 0.51 16.14
C PHE A 70 -0.40 0.46 17.16
N ASN A 71 -0.42 1.40 18.11
CA ASN A 71 -1.48 1.47 19.12
C ASN A 71 -2.84 1.74 18.47
N LEU A 72 -2.90 2.65 17.48
CA LEU A 72 -4.15 2.91 16.76
C LEU A 72 -4.69 1.67 16.05
N ALA A 73 -3.82 0.87 15.43
CA ALA A 73 -4.23 -0.36 14.77
C ALA A 73 -4.74 -1.41 15.76
N GLU A 74 -4.12 -1.51 16.93
CA GLU A 74 -4.57 -2.40 18.00
C GLU A 74 -5.93 -1.96 18.57
N GLU A 75 -6.08 -0.68 18.89
CA GLU A 75 -7.33 -0.12 19.44
C GLU A 75 -8.49 -0.15 18.44
N SER A 76 -8.19 0.00 17.14
CA SER A 76 -9.19 0.08 16.07
C SER A 76 -9.37 -1.23 15.30
N GLU A 77 -8.68 -2.30 15.71
CA GLU A 77 -8.69 -3.62 15.04
C GLU A 77 -8.41 -3.50 13.54
N LEU A 78 -7.26 -2.93 13.18
CA LEU A 78 -6.85 -2.69 11.79
C LEU A 78 -5.66 -3.54 11.38
N ASN A 79 -5.68 -3.96 10.11
CA ASN A 79 -4.53 -4.50 9.40
C ASN A 79 -3.83 -3.37 8.63
N LEU A 80 -2.58 -3.06 8.95
CA LEU A 80 -1.78 -2.04 8.27
C LEU A 80 -0.55 -2.68 7.63
N TYR A 81 -0.34 -2.42 6.35
CA TYR A 81 0.81 -2.89 5.58
C TYR A 81 1.59 -1.69 5.03
N ALA A 82 2.78 -1.43 5.58
CA ALA A 82 3.72 -0.43 5.07
C ALA A 82 4.74 -1.09 4.13
N CYS A 83 4.82 -0.57 2.90
CA CYS A 83 5.56 -1.17 1.79
C CYS A 83 6.66 -0.24 1.22
N GLY A 84 7.01 0.84 1.94
CA GLY A 84 8.00 1.85 1.54
C GLY A 84 7.39 3.02 0.77
N HIS A 85 7.74 4.25 1.12
CA HIS A 85 7.17 5.46 0.50
C HIS A 85 7.48 5.47 -0.99
N TYR A 86 8.77 5.48 -1.30
CA TYR A 86 9.28 5.53 -2.67
C TYR A 86 8.75 4.36 -3.49
N ALA A 87 8.88 3.14 -2.96
CA ALA A 87 8.49 1.92 -3.66
C ALA A 87 7.01 1.96 -4.10
N THR A 88 6.10 2.39 -3.22
CA THR A 88 4.67 2.49 -3.53
C THR A 88 4.31 3.61 -4.51
N GLU A 89 5.18 4.60 -4.73
CA GLU A 89 4.91 5.72 -5.64
C GLU A 89 5.53 5.55 -7.04
N THR A 90 6.39 4.55 -7.23
CA THR A 90 6.98 4.24 -8.55
C THR A 90 5.95 3.81 -9.60
N PHE A 91 4.87 3.15 -9.18
CA PHE A 91 3.86 2.62 -10.11
C PHE A 91 3.22 3.69 -10.98
N GLY A 92 2.93 4.87 -10.40
CA GLY A 92 2.26 5.96 -11.10
C GLY A 92 3.12 6.58 -12.20
N VAL A 93 4.39 6.86 -11.90
CA VAL A 93 5.32 7.45 -12.88
C VAL A 93 5.65 6.46 -14.00
N CYS A 94 5.82 5.17 -13.70
CA CYS A 94 6.04 4.14 -14.71
C CYS A 94 4.83 3.98 -15.64
N ALA A 95 3.61 3.90 -15.08
CA ALA A 95 2.40 3.79 -15.89
C ALA A 95 2.18 5.02 -16.78
N LEU A 96 2.46 6.22 -16.26
CA LEU A 96 2.41 7.45 -17.05
C LEU A 96 3.44 7.45 -18.18
N ALA A 97 4.68 7.05 -17.90
CA ALA A 97 5.73 6.96 -18.90
C ALA A 97 5.36 5.99 -20.02
N GLU A 98 4.81 4.82 -19.66
CA GLU A 98 4.34 3.82 -20.63
C GLU A 98 3.21 4.36 -21.52
N GLU A 99 2.20 5.02 -20.94
CA GLU A 99 1.08 5.60 -21.70
C GLU A 99 1.57 6.69 -22.69
N VAL A 100 2.44 7.58 -22.22
CA VAL A 100 3.03 8.65 -23.05
C VAL A 100 3.91 8.07 -24.15
N ALA A 101 4.74 7.07 -23.82
CA ALA A 101 5.61 6.39 -24.76
C ALA A 101 4.80 5.73 -25.90
N GLN A 102 3.71 5.04 -25.57
CA GLN A 102 2.82 4.44 -26.57
C GLN A 102 2.17 5.50 -27.45
N LYS A 103 1.66 6.58 -26.86
CA LYS A 103 0.94 7.64 -27.59
C LYS A 103 1.83 8.43 -28.56
N PHE A 104 3.07 8.69 -28.17
CA PHE A 104 3.99 9.54 -28.93
C PHE A 104 5.14 8.77 -29.59
N SER A 105 5.13 7.43 -29.50
CA SER A 105 6.20 6.57 -30.02
C SER A 105 7.59 6.94 -29.49
N LEU A 106 7.68 7.17 -28.17
CA LEU A 106 8.91 7.52 -27.47
C LEU A 106 9.50 6.29 -26.76
N ALA A 107 10.83 6.23 -26.67
CA ALA A 107 11.49 5.30 -25.77
C ALA A 107 11.48 5.87 -24.34
N TRP A 108 11.43 4.98 -23.35
CA TRP A 108 11.54 5.37 -21.94
C TRP A 108 12.25 4.28 -21.13
N GLU A 109 12.82 4.69 -20.01
CA GLU A 109 13.43 3.83 -19.02
C GLU A 109 13.10 4.37 -17.63
N PHE A 110 12.86 3.50 -16.66
CA PHE A 110 12.74 3.88 -15.27
C PHE A 110 14.13 3.90 -14.64
N ILE A 111 14.53 5.05 -14.07
CA ILE A 111 15.80 5.18 -13.35
C ILE A 111 15.51 5.14 -11.85
N PRO A 112 15.73 3.99 -11.17
CA PRO A 112 15.50 3.90 -9.74
C PRO A 112 16.53 4.73 -8.97
N THR A 113 16.10 5.30 -7.85
CA THR A 113 17.02 5.81 -6.82
C THR A 113 16.99 4.86 -5.63
N ASP A 114 18.16 4.52 -5.10
CA ASP A 114 18.30 3.74 -3.87
C ASP A 114 17.86 4.60 -2.66
N CYS A 115 16.55 4.75 -2.48
CA CYS A 115 15.94 5.39 -1.33
C CYS A 115 15.80 4.35 -0.21
N PRO A 116 16.55 4.46 0.91
CA PRO A 116 16.53 3.46 1.98
C PRO A 116 15.35 3.61 2.95
N LEU A 117 14.42 4.54 2.69
CA LEU A 117 13.33 4.95 3.59
C LEU A 117 11.98 4.32 3.21
#